data_AF-A0A382LSE1-F1
#
_entry.id   AF-A0A382LSE1-F1
#
_cell.length_a   1.000
_cell.length_b   1.000
_cell.length_c   1.000
_cell.angle_alpha   90.00
_cell.angle_beta   90.00
_cell.angle_gamma   90.00
#
_symmetry.space_group_name_H-M   'P 1'
#
loop_
_entity.id
_entity.type
_entity.pdbx_description
1 polymer ?
#
loop_
_entity_poly.entity_id
_entity_poly.type
_entity_poly.pdbx_seq_one_letter_code
_entity_poly.pdbx_strand_id
1 'polypeptide(L)'
;MSGPIVEIRDYTIEAEWLEAYRQWAEEIAAPWLKANLDVIDFWMDCGIDADVGGSAPNVSPNGQPNVCWIIRWASKEDRDKGFAAFGSSPEWQAIWA
;
A
#
# COMPACT_ATOMS: atom_id res chain seq x y z
N MET A 1 11.82 -23.13 -1.11
CA MET A 1 10.81 -22.17 -1.63
C MET A 1 9.99 -21.71 -0.44
N SER A 2 9.91 -20.41 -0.17
CA SER A 2 8.97 -19.91 0.85
C SER A 2 7.54 -20.11 0.35
N GLY A 3 6.62 -20.39 1.28
CA GLY A 3 5.19 -20.48 0.98
C GLY A 3 4.59 -19.11 0.67
N PRO A 4 3.25 -19.05 0.49
CA PRO A 4 2.55 -17.80 0.22
C PRO A 4 2.81 -16.77 1.32
N ILE A 5 2.92 -15.51 0.90
CA ILE A 5 3.14 -14.36 1.78
C ILE A 5 2.10 -13.28 1.52
N VAL A 6 1.90 -12.43 2.52
CA VAL A 6 1.14 -11.19 2.40
C VAL A 6 2.11 -10.04 2.65
N GLU A 7 2.26 -9.16 1.67
CA GLU A 7 3.03 -7.93 1.78
C GLU A 7 2.10 -6.82 2.26
N ILE A 8 2.41 -6.24 3.41
CA ILE A 8 1.75 -5.06 3.97
C ILE A 8 2.66 -3.87 3.71
N ARG A 9 2.13 -2.83 3.09
CA ARG A 9 2.85 -1.59 2.76
C ARG A 9 2.15 -0.42 3.39
N ASP A 10 2.76 0.09 4.44
CA ASP A 10 2.26 1.22 5.20
C ASP A 10 2.97 2.51 4.78
N TYR A 11 2.18 3.56 4.53
CA TYR A 11 2.67 4.90 4.25
C TYR A 11 2.03 5.91 5.20
N THR A 12 2.79 6.96 5.48
CA THR A 12 2.32 8.13 6.21
C THR A 12 2.44 9.34 5.29
N ILE A 13 1.32 9.72 4.70
CA ILE A 13 1.20 10.87 3.79
C ILE A 13 0.95 12.13 4.63
N GLU A 14 1.65 13.21 4.32
CA GLU A 14 1.43 14.50 5.00
C GLU A 14 -0.01 14.99 4.81
N ALA A 15 -0.57 15.62 5.84
CA ALA A 15 -1.99 15.98 5.87
C ALA A 15 -2.43 16.87 4.70
N GLU A 16 -1.56 17.77 4.24
CA GLU A 16 -1.82 18.66 3.10
C GLU A 16 -1.97 17.91 1.75
N TRP A 17 -1.41 16.69 1.64
CA TRP A 17 -1.46 15.86 0.44
C TRP A 17 -2.48 14.71 0.53
N LEU A 18 -3.00 14.42 1.72
CA LEU A 18 -3.79 13.21 1.97
C LEU A 18 -5.06 13.14 1.11
N GLU A 19 -5.77 14.24 0.94
CA GLU A 19 -7.00 14.27 0.13
C GLU A 19 -6.70 14.10 -1.37
N ALA A 20 -5.67 14.75 -1.89
CA ALA A 20 -5.23 14.57 -3.27
C ALA A 20 -4.76 13.14 -3.52
N TYR A 21 -4.04 12.55 -2.56
CA TYR A 21 -3.64 11.15 -2.61
C TYR A 21 -4.87 10.23 -2.60
N ARG A 22 -5.88 10.50 -1.77
CA ARG A 22 -7.11 9.71 -1.70
C ARG A 22 -7.80 9.66 -3.06
N GLN A 23 -8.02 10.82 -3.66
CA GLN A 23 -8.66 10.89 -4.96
C GLN A 23 -7.87 10.10 -6.02
N TRP A 24 -6.56 10.33 -6.11
CA TRP A 24 -5.70 9.59 -7.04
C TRP A 24 -5.73 8.08 -6.77
N ALA A 25 -5.68 7.66 -5.51
CA ALA A 25 -5.65 6.27 -5.14
C ALA A 25 -6.97 5.56 -5.46
N GLU A 26 -8.11 6.18 -5.16
CA GLU A 26 -9.43 5.59 -5.39
C GLU A 26 -9.81 5.59 -6.88
N GLU A 27 -9.53 6.67 -7.61
CA GLU A 27 -9.99 6.85 -8.98
C GLU A 27 -9.04 6.20 -10.01
N ILE A 28 -7.75 6.10 -9.70
CA ILE A 28 -6.72 5.73 -10.70
C ILE A 28 -5.88 4.54 -10.23
N ALA A 29 -5.21 4.66 -9.09
CA ALA A 29 -4.18 3.68 -8.71
C ALA A 29 -4.76 2.34 -8.25
N ALA A 30 -5.72 2.33 -7.32
CA ALA A 30 -6.31 1.12 -6.79
C ALA A 30 -7.03 0.29 -7.86
N PRO A 31 -7.83 0.88 -8.79
CA PRO A 31 -8.40 0.14 -9.91
C PRO A 31 -7.35 -0.59 -10.75
N TRP A 32 -6.27 0.09 -11.13
CA TRP A 32 -5.20 -0.53 -11.92
C TRP A 32 -4.48 -1.62 -11.14
N LEU A 33 -4.11 -1.37 -9.87
CA LEU A 33 -3.42 -2.35 -9.04
C LEU A 33 -4.27 -3.60 -8.80
N LYS A 34 -5.56 -3.45 -8.50
CA LYS A 34 -6.49 -4.58 -8.31
C LYS A 34 -6.72 -5.39 -9.59
N ALA A 35 -6.60 -4.76 -10.77
CA ALA A 35 -6.70 -5.46 -12.04
C ALA A 35 -5.42 -6.24 -12.41
N ASN A 36 -4.27 -5.83 -11.88
CA ASN A 36 -2.96 -6.36 -12.30
C ASN A 36 -2.22 -7.18 -11.23
N LEU A 37 -2.63 -7.07 -9.95
CA LEU A 37 -2.02 -7.75 -8.80
C LEU A 37 -3.10 -8.39 -7.91
N ASP A 38 -2.72 -9.38 -7.09
CA ASP A 38 -3.60 -9.97 -6.07
C ASP A 38 -3.64 -9.06 -4.82
N VAL A 39 -4.29 -7.90 -4.96
CA VAL A 39 -4.52 -6.96 -3.86
C VAL A 39 -5.65 -7.51 -2.98
N ILE A 40 -5.30 -7.89 -1.75
CA ILE A 40 -6.27 -8.33 -0.74
C ILE A 40 -7.14 -7.15 -0.31
N ASP A 41 -6.49 -6.04 0.03
CA ASP A 41 -7.18 -4.84 0.47
C ASP A 41 -6.32 -3.59 0.33
N PHE A 42 -6.99 -2.45 0.40
CA PHE A 42 -6.41 -1.10 0.40
C PHE A 42 -7.17 -0.24 1.39
N TRP A 43 -6.47 0.31 2.38
CA TRP A 43 -7.05 1.16 3.42
C TRP A 43 -6.45 2.55 3.40
N MET A 44 -7.27 3.53 3.74
CA MET A 44 -6.86 4.90 3.99
C MET A 44 -7.44 5.39 5.30
N ASP A 45 -6.81 6.40 5.87
CA ASP A 45 -7.32 7.10 7.04
C ASP A 45 -8.77 7.57 6.81
N CYS A 46 -9.56 7.39 7.85
CA CYS A 46 -10.98 7.74 7.91
C CYS A 46 -11.27 8.82 8.96
N GLY A 47 -10.24 9.47 9.50
CA GLY A 47 -10.36 10.51 10.53
C GLY A 47 -10.65 9.94 11.92
N ILE A 48 -10.38 8.65 12.13
CA ILE A 48 -10.48 7.99 13.44
C ILE A 48 -9.07 7.88 14.00
N ASP A 49 -8.86 8.41 15.21
CA ASP A 49 -7.58 8.33 15.90
C ASP A 49 -7.14 6.87 16.07
N ALA A 50 -5.86 6.60 15.77
CA ALA A 50 -5.30 5.28 15.93
C ALA A 50 -5.20 4.89 17.41
N ASP A 51 -5.68 3.70 17.75
CA ASP A 51 -5.47 3.10 19.07
C ASP A 51 -4.15 2.31 19.06
N VAL A 52 -3.20 2.74 19.89
CA VAL A 52 -1.86 2.14 19.99
C VAL A 52 -1.66 1.57 21.38
N GLY A 53 -1.71 0.23 21.48
CA GLY A 53 -1.59 -0.50 22.74
C GLY A 53 -0.44 -1.50 22.78
N GLY A 54 -0.48 -2.40 23.77
CA GLY A 54 0.50 -3.47 23.97
C GLY A 54 1.61 -3.13 24.98
N SER A 55 2.53 -4.07 25.21
CA SER A 55 3.61 -3.91 26.20
C SER A 55 4.80 -3.08 25.71
N ALA A 56 4.87 -2.78 24.41
CA ALA A 56 5.92 -2.01 23.78
C ALA A 56 5.39 -1.28 22.52
N PRO A 57 4.44 -0.34 22.67
CA PRO A 57 3.89 0.40 21.54
C PRO A 57 4.98 1.23 20.85
N ASN A 58 4.92 1.33 19.53
CA ASN A 58 5.79 2.19 18.75
C ASN A 58 4.93 3.16 17.93
N VAL A 59 5.15 4.46 18.16
CA VAL A 59 4.57 5.53 17.36
C VAL A 59 5.68 6.16 16.57
N SER A 60 5.57 6.15 15.24
CA SER A 60 6.58 6.76 14.39
C SER A 60 6.60 8.29 14.60
N PRO A 61 7.74 8.97 14.37
CA PRO A 61 7.80 10.44 14.45
C PRO A 61 6.80 11.15 13.53
N ASN A 62 6.41 10.50 12.43
CA ASN A 62 5.49 11.05 11.44
C ASN A 62 4.02 10.71 11.76
N GLY A 63 3.76 10.02 12.88
CA GLY A 63 2.44 9.49 13.23
C GLY A 63 2.26 8.03 12.79
N GLN A 64 1.02 7.56 12.88
CA GLN A 64 0.65 6.22 12.41
C GLN A 64 0.45 6.24 10.88
N PRO A 65 0.58 5.08 10.20
CA PRO A 65 0.25 4.98 8.79
C PRO A 65 -1.19 5.42 8.51
N ASN A 66 -1.37 6.23 7.47
CA ASN A 66 -2.69 6.68 7.00
C ASN A 66 -3.05 6.14 5.61
N VAL A 67 -2.18 5.28 5.06
CA VAL A 67 -2.41 4.52 3.83
C VAL A 67 -1.79 3.13 4.01
N CYS A 68 -2.54 2.09 3.66
CA CYS A 68 -2.08 0.70 3.71
C CYS A 68 -2.46 -0.05 2.44
N TRP A 69 -1.49 -0.75 1.84
CA TRP A 69 -1.73 -1.70 0.75
C TRP A 69 -1.40 -3.11 1.19
N ILE A 70 -2.29 -4.06 0.90
CA ILE A 70 -2.14 -5.46 1.27
C ILE A 70 -2.16 -6.31 0.01
N ILE A 71 -1.04 -6.95 -0.33
CA ILE A 71 -0.86 -7.71 -1.57
C ILE A 71 -0.45 -9.14 -1.25
N ARG A 72 -1.11 -10.12 -1.86
CA ARG A 72 -0.73 -11.53 -1.73
C ARG A 72 0.28 -11.91 -2.81
N TRP A 73 1.25 -12.73 -2.42
CA TRP A 73 2.20 -13.34 -3.34
C TRP A 73 2.33 -14.83 -3.05
N ALA A 74 2.54 -15.64 -4.09
CA ALA A 74 2.72 -17.08 -3.93
C ALA A 74 4.04 -17.46 -3.22
N SER A 75 5.04 -16.59 -3.30
CA SER A 75 6.33 -16.72 -2.61
C SER A 75 7.07 -15.37 -2.58
N LYS A 76 8.18 -15.31 -1.85
CA LYS A 76 9.07 -14.12 -1.86
C LYS A 76 9.73 -13.91 -3.24
N GLU A 77 10.05 -15.00 -3.94
CA GLU A 77 10.63 -14.93 -5.28
C GLU A 77 9.64 -14.37 -6.30
N ASP A 78 8.38 -14.82 -6.26
CA ASP A 78 7.31 -14.28 -7.10
C ASP A 78 7.04 -12.83 -6.79
N ARG A 79 7.05 -12.46 -5.50
CA ARG A 79 6.96 -11.06 -5.08
C ARG A 79 8.04 -10.22 -5.73
N ASP A 80 9.30 -10.64 -5.69
CA ASP A 80 10.39 -9.82 -6.22
C ASP A 80 10.31 -9.66 -7.75
N LYS A 81 9.94 -10.74 -8.47
CA LYS A 81 9.72 -10.70 -9.92
C LYS A 81 8.51 -9.82 -10.28
N GLY A 82 7.38 -10.02 -9.61
CA GLY A 82 6.15 -9.27 -9.86
C GLY A 82 6.30 -7.79 -9.51
N PHE A 83 6.99 -7.49 -8.41
CA PHE A 83 7.26 -6.10 -8.00
C PHE A 83 8.14 -5.37 -9.03
N ALA A 84 9.20 -6.02 -9.51
CA ALA A 84 10.04 -5.47 -10.57
C ALA A 84 9.27 -5.28 -11.89
N ALA A 85 8.40 -6.23 -12.24
CA ALA A 85 7.60 -6.17 -13.45
C ALA A 85 6.57 -5.02 -13.41
N PHE A 86 5.79 -4.87 -12.33
CA PHE A 86 4.83 -3.78 -12.26
C PHE A 86 5.54 -2.41 -12.19
N GLY A 87 6.66 -2.29 -11.47
CA GLY A 87 7.42 -1.04 -11.38
C GLY A 87 7.99 -0.59 -12.74
N SER A 88 8.14 -1.52 -13.67
CA SER A 88 8.60 -1.25 -15.05
C SER A 88 7.45 -1.14 -16.06
N SER A 89 6.19 -1.29 -15.62
CA SER A 89 5.03 -1.21 -16.50
C SER A 89 4.83 0.23 -17.00
N PRO A 90 4.75 0.49 -18.32
CA PRO A 90 4.47 1.81 -18.85
C PRO A 90 3.12 2.38 -18.36
N GLU A 91 2.11 1.51 -18.18
CA GLU A 91 0.79 1.92 -17.68
C GLU A 91 0.89 2.40 -16.23
N TRP A 92 1.60 1.65 -15.38
CA TRP A 92 1.81 2.05 -13.99
C TRP A 92 2.66 3.31 -13.89
N GLN A 93 3.70 3.43 -14.70
CA GLN A 93 4.53 4.63 -14.76
C GLN A 93 3.72 5.86 -15.16
N ALA A 94 2.73 5.73 -16.05
CA ALA A 94 1.84 6.83 -16.40
C ALA A 94 0.86 7.23 -15.28
N ILE A 95 0.55 6.32 -14.35
CA ILE A 95 -0.28 6.60 -13.17
C ILE A 95 0.55 7.26 -12.06
N TRP A 96 1.81 6.87 -11.94
CA TRP A 96 2.73 7.35 -10.90
C TRP A 96 3.48 8.65 -11.26
N ALA A 97 3.69 8.92 -12.56
CA ALA A 97 4.40 10.11 -13.06
C ALA A 97 3.64 11.41 -12.81
#